data_AF-A0A0U1DLN5-F1
#
_entry.id   AF-A0A0U1DLN5-F1
#
_cell.length_a   1.000
_cell.length_b   1.000
_cell.length_c   1.000
_cell.angle_alpha   90.00
_cell.angle_beta   90.00
_cell.angle_gamma   90.00
#
_symmetry.space_group_name_H-M   'P 1'
#
loop_
_entity.id
_entity.type
_entity.pdbx_description
1 polymer ?
#
loop_
_entity_poly.entity_id
_entity_poly.type
_entity_poly.pdbx_seq_one_letter_code
_entity_poly.pdbx_strand_id
1 'polypeptide(L)'
;MCTNAPLMTSSAERRAPGATTKPITAPVKTSSRGWVDVRRSGVNATYPDFLSPLLAMGAGLGLITAPATTAIVAATPVEKHGVAAAVNDAICEIGAAIGVAVAGSVLTAGYVYRIQPVLPTVPSPAHQPLSDSLAAALQVAEQPGPCAQHLADIAREAIAHGKSQAALALSPITAVSAVILDTWARGRPSTTARQRLGVETNTRSHIDTFAESTTS
;
A
#
# COMPACT_ATOMS: atom_id res chain seq x y z
N MET A 1 33.14 -14.30 41.75
CA MET A 1 32.58 -12.94 41.66
C MET A 1 32.43 -12.56 40.18
N CYS A 2 31.30 -12.93 39.57
CA CYS A 2 30.86 -12.43 38.28
C CYS A 2 29.39 -12.06 38.45
N THR A 3 29.13 -10.77 38.62
CA THR A 3 27.81 -10.17 38.74
C THR A 3 27.61 -9.31 37.50
N ASN A 4 26.77 -9.74 36.57
CA ASN A 4 25.61 -8.95 36.13
C ASN A 4 24.82 -9.67 35.03
N ALA A 5 23.55 -9.89 35.34
CA ALA A 5 22.53 -10.48 34.51
C ALA A 5 22.00 -9.48 33.47
N PRO A 6 21.49 -9.95 32.32
CA PRO A 6 20.81 -9.09 31.35
C PRO A 6 19.38 -8.81 31.79
N LEU A 7 19.09 -7.54 32.08
CA LEU A 7 17.74 -6.99 32.14
C LEU A 7 17.44 -6.29 30.82
N MET A 8 16.95 -7.02 29.82
CA MET A 8 16.18 -6.39 28.75
C MET A 8 15.32 -7.42 28.01
N THR A 9 14.03 -7.09 27.90
CA THR A 9 13.04 -7.66 26.95
C THR A 9 12.28 -8.95 27.32
N SER A 10 11.79 -9.06 28.56
CA SER A 10 10.78 -10.08 28.96
C SER A 10 9.31 -9.65 28.73
N SER A 11 9.04 -8.79 27.75
CA SER A 11 7.69 -8.22 27.55
C SER A 11 7.09 -8.40 26.15
N ALA A 12 7.87 -8.91 25.17
CA ALA A 12 7.40 -8.99 23.78
C ALA A 12 6.69 -10.32 23.42
N GLU A 13 6.78 -11.34 24.27
CA GLU A 13 6.47 -12.72 23.87
C GLU A 13 5.31 -13.36 24.64
N ARG A 14 4.23 -12.59 24.80
CA ARG A 14 2.91 -13.16 25.11
C ARG A 14 1.98 -12.98 23.91
N ARG A 15 2.29 -13.64 22.78
CA ARG A 15 1.32 -13.83 21.71
C ARG A 15 0.81 -15.27 21.76
N ALA A 16 -0.42 -15.40 22.25
CA ALA A 16 -1.13 -16.65 22.48
C ALA A 16 -1.20 -17.56 21.22
N PRO A 17 -1.23 -18.88 21.40
CA PRO A 17 -1.39 -19.86 20.32
C PRO A 17 -2.83 -19.80 19.79
N GLY A 18 -2.98 -19.38 18.52
CA GLY A 18 -4.29 -19.20 17.87
C GLY A 18 -4.36 -18.03 16.89
N ALA A 19 -3.23 -17.43 16.50
CA ALA A 19 -3.18 -16.33 15.54
C ALA A 19 -3.64 -16.80 14.14
N THR A 20 -4.95 -16.78 13.96
CA THR A 20 -5.68 -16.86 12.71
C THR A 20 -4.95 -16.09 11.61
N THR A 21 -4.93 -16.58 10.38
CA THR A 21 -4.43 -15.90 9.16
C THR A 21 -5.07 -14.53 8.85
N LYS A 22 -5.99 -14.06 9.70
CA LYS A 22 -6.73 -12.80 9.61
C LYS A 22 -5.91 -11.48 9.67
N PRO A 23 -4.70 -11.34 10.28
CA PRO A 23 -4.07 -10.04 10.43
C PRO A 23 -3.38 -9.51 9.15
N ILE A 24 -3.08 -10.37 8.17
CA ILE A 24 -2.44 -9.95 6.90
C ILE A 24 -3.45 -9.33 5.93
N THR A 25 -4.72 -9.76 5.96
CA THR A 25 -5.74 -9.34 4.99
C THR A 25 -6.64 -8.21 5.48
N ALA A 26 -6.67 -7.98 6.80
CA ALA A 26 -7.31 -6.82 7.42
C ALA A 26 -6.87 -5.47 6.80
N PRO A 27 -5.56 -5.17 6.60
CA PRO A 27 -5.14 -3.90 6.02
C PRO A 27 -5.63 -3.67 4.59
N VAL A 28 -5.65 -4.70 3.73
CA VAL A 28 -6.02 -4.54 2.32
C VAL A 28 -7.52 -4.28 2.15
N LYS A 29 -8.35 -4.85 3.04
CA LYS A 29 -9.79 -4.51 3.13
C LYS A 29 -10.00 -3.05 3.55
N THR A 30 -9.17 -2.53 4.45
CA THR A 30 -9.20 -1.11 4.85
C THR A 30 -8.79 -0.19 3.70
N SER A 31 -7.77 -0.55 2.91
CA SER A 31 -7.35 0.21 1.71
C SER A 31 -8.44 0.32 0.65
N SER A 32 -9.27 -0.73 0.49
CA SER A 32 -10.40 -0.72 -0.44
C SER A 32 -11.46 0.32 -0.05
N ARG A 33 -11.70 0.49 1.27
CA ARG A 33 -12.58 1.54 1.80
C ARG A 33 -12.00 2.95 1.57
N GLY A 34 -10.68 3.10 1.67
CA GLY A 34 -9.98 4.36 1.38
C GLY A 34 -10.24 4.90 -0.03
N TRP A 35 -10.25 4.04 -1.04
CA TRP A 35 -10.58 4.44 -2.42
C TRP A 35 -12.04 4.90 -2.58
N VAL A 36 -12.97 4.30 -1.84
CA VAL A 36 -14.39 4.70 -1.83
C VAL A 36 -14.57 6.05 -1.14
N ASP A 37 -13.79 6.33 -0.10
CA ASP A 37 -13.82 7.61 0.60
C ASP A 37 -13.19 8.73 -0.25
N VAL A 38 -12.08 8.47 -0.96
CA VAL A 38 -11.49 9.39 -1.96
C VAL A 38 -12.48 9.74 -3.08
N ARG A 39 -13.32 8.78 -3.49
CA ARG A 39 -14.38 9.00 -4.47
C ARG A 39 -15.47 9.95 -3.95
N ARG A 40 -15.73 9.96 -2.64
CA ARG A 40 -16.75 10.83 -2.03
C ARG A 40 -16.25 12.25 -1.79
N SER A 41 -14.95 12.47 -1.79
CA SER A 41 -14.35 13.79 -1.60
C SER A 41 -14.53 14.66 -2.86
N GLY A 42 -15.51 15.57 -2.84
CA GLY A 42 -15.74 16.56 -3.89
C GLY A 42 -14.68 17.67 -3.94
N VAL A 43 -14.99 18.77 -4.62
CA VAL A 43 -14.11 19.96 -4.74
C VAL A 43 -13.85 20.61 -3.36
N ASN A 44 -14.76 20.43 -2.41
CA ASN A 44 -14.68 20.96 -1.03
C ASN A 44 -13.99 20.00 -0.04
N ALA A 45 -13.19 19.05 -0.54
CA ALA A 45 -12.50 18.10 0.33
C ALA A 45 -11.57 18.83 1.30
N THR A 46 -11.74 18.56 2.59
CA THR A 46 -10.89 19.13 3.65
C THR A 46 -9.84 18.09 4.05
N TYR A 47 -8.73 18.52 4.65
CA TYR A 47 -7.65 17.64 5.14
C TYR A 47 -8.11 16.31 5.81
N PRO A 48 -9.13 16.28 6.71
CA PRO A 48 -9.59 15.04 7.32
C PRO A 48 -10.16 14.00 6.33
N ASP A 49 -10.66 14.42 5.17
CA ASP A 49 -11.19 13.50 4.15
C ASP A 49 -10.09 12.60 3.56
N PHE A 50 -8.83 13.05 3.63
CA PHE A 50 -7.66 12.31 3.17
C PHE A 50 -6.96 11.54 4.29
N LEU A 51 -7.35 11.76 5.56
CA LEU A 51 -6.70 11.11 6.69
C LEU A 51 -6.94 9.60 6.70
N SER A 52 -8.17 9.15 6.46
CA SER A 52 -8.51 7.72 6.42
C SER A 52 -7.80 6.96 5.30
N PRO A 53 -7.73 7.44 4.03
CA PRO A 53 -6.96 6.74 3.00
C PRO A 53 -5.45 6.78 3.27
N LEU A 54 -4.89 7.88 3.80
CA LEU A 54 -3.46 7.96 4.15
C LEU A 54 -3.08 6.93 5.23
N LEU A 55 -3.88 6.83 6.29
CA LEU A 55 -3.65 5.86 7.36
C LEU A 55 -3.81 4.42 6.85
N ALA A 56 -4.83 4.15 6.02
CA ALA A 56 -5.03 2.83 5.43
C ALA A 56 -3.86 2.43 4.52
N MET A 57 -3.35 3.35 3.70
CA MET A 57 -2.24 3.10 2.80
C MET A 57 -0.92 2.91 3.56
N GLY A 58 -0.64 3.74 4.56
CA GLY A 58 0.51 3.60 5.44
C GLY A 58 0.51 2.30 6.24
N ALA A 59 -0.63 1.94 6.83
CA ALA A 59 -0.78 0.68 7.55
C ALA A 59 -0.64 -0.54 6.62
N GLY A 60 -1.19 -0.47 5.41
CA GLY A 60 -1.07 -1.52 4.40
C GLY A 60 0.37 -1.75 3.97
N LEU A 61 1.11 -0.69 3.64
CA LEU A 61 2.51 -0.78 3.25
C LEU A 61 3.37 -1.35 4.37
N GLY A 62 3.19 -0.89 5.61
CA GLY A 62 3.96 -1.39 6.75
C GLY A 62 3.71 -2.86 7.08
N LEU A 63 2.46 -3.32 6.94
CA LEU A 63 2.10 -4.71 7.25
C LEU A 63 2.49 -5.71 6.14
N ILE A 64 2.76 -5.25 4.92
CA ILE A 64 3.17 -6.11 3.80
C ILE A 64 4.70 -6.17 3.68
N THR A 65 5.38 -5.03 3.77
CA THR A 65 6.82 -4.93 3.49
C THR A 65 7.66 -5.77 4.46
N ALA A 66 7.44 -5.67 5.77
CA ALA A 66 8.20 -6.42 6.77
C ALA A 66 8.14 -7.96 6.61
N PRO A 67 6.95 -8.61 6.49
CA PRO A 67 6.87 -10.05 6.26
C PRO A 67 7.31 -10.47 4.85
N ALA A 68 7.17 -9.61 3.83
CA ALA A 68 7.62 -9.92 2.48
C ALA A 68 9.15 -10.02 2.41
N THR A 69 9.86 -9.03 2.95
CA THR A 69 11.33 -9.01 2.95
C THR A 69 11.90 -10.19 3.75
N THR A 70 11.34 -10.47 4.93
CA THR A 70 11.78 -11.62 5.75
C THR A 70 11.53 -12.96 5.06
N ALA A 71 10.43 -13.12 4.32
CA ALA A 71 10.15 -14.33 3.56
C ALA A 71 11.10 -14.51 2.36
N ILE A 72 11.47 -13.43 1.67
CA ILE A 72 12.41 -13.47 0.54
C ILE A 72 13.80 -13.90 1.01
N VAL A 73 14.29 -13.28 2.09
CA VAL A 73 15.60 -13.61 2.67
C VAL A 73 15.59 -15.06 3.19
N ALA A 74 14.54 -15.48 3.90
CA ALA A 74 14.46 -16.85 4.44
C ALA A 74 14.39 -17.96 3.37
N ALA A 75 13.93 -17.64 2.16
CA ALA A 75 13.80 -18.60 1.05
C ALA A 75 15.04 -18.65 0.14
N THR A 76 16.06 -17.83 0.40
CA THR A 76 17.21 -17.65 -0.49
C THR A 76 18.49 -18.15 0.21
N PRO A 77 19.41 -18.84 -0.50
CA PRO A 77 20.73 -19.16 0.05
C PRO A 77 21.50 -17.89 0.44
N VAL A 78 22.32 -17.95 1.49
CA VAL A 78 22.99 -16.78 2.07
C VAL A 78 23.85 -16.05 1.03
N GLU A 79 24.45 -16.79 0.11
CA GLU A 79 25.31 -16.29 -0.97
C GLU A 79 24.53 -15.47 -2.02
N LYS A 80 23.20 -15.59 -2.05
CA LYS A 80 22.31 -14.93 -3.02
C LYS A 80 21.37 -13.89 -2.40
N HIS A 81 21.48 -13.63 -1.10
CA HIS A 81 20.65 -12.61 -0.42
C HIS A 81 20.76 -11.22 -1.06
N GLY A 82 21.97 -10.81 -1.48
CA GLY A 82 22.17 -9.52 -2.14
C GLY A 82 21.45 -9.42 -3.49
N VAL A 83 21.43 -10.51 -4.26
CA VAL A 83 20.71 -10.58 -5.54
C VAL A 83 19.19 -10.55 -5.30
N ALA A 84 18.70 -11.29 -4.30
CA ALA A 84 17.27 -11.31 -3.97
C ALA A 84 16.76 -9.96 -3.46
N ALA A 85 17.56 -9.24 -2.68
CA ALA A 85 17.24 -7.87 -2.23
C ALA A 85 17.18 -6.90 -3.43
N ALA A 86 18.19 -6.90 -4.30
CA ALA A 86 18.22 -6.03 -5.48
C ALA A 86 17.01 -6.26 -6.41
N VAL A 87 16.61 -7.51 -6.61
CA VAL A 87 15.43 -7.85 -7.41
C VAL A 87 14.13 -7.39 -6.74
N ASN A 88 14.01 -7.56 -5.41
CA ASN A 88 12.85 -7.06 -4.66
C ASN A 88 12.68 -5.55 -4.81
N ASP A 89 13.78 -4.80 -4.70
CA ASP A 89 13.76 -3.35 -4.76
C ASP A 89 13.38 -2.88 -6.17
N ALA A 90 13.97 -3.48 -7.20
CA ALA A 90 13.60 -3.21 -8.59
C ALA A 90 12.10 -3.48 -8.87
N ILE A 91 11.54 -4.58 -8.35
CA ILE A 91 10.11 -4.88 -8.50
C ILE A 91 9.25 -3.82 -7.81
N CYS A 92 9.64 -3.36 -6.62
CA CYS A 92 8.92 -2.30 -5.90
C CYS A 92 8.95 -0.97 -6.66
N GLU A 93 10.12 -0.57 -7.19
CA GLU A 93 10.27 0.66 -7.98
C GLU A 93 9.45 0.60 -9.28
N ILE A 94 9.50 -0.51 -10.00
CA ILE A 94 8.71 -0.72 -11.22
C ILE A 94 7.21 -0.67 -10.90
N GLY A 95 6.79 -1.35 -9.83
CA GLY A 95 5.40 -1.34 -9.38
C GLY A 95 4.91 0.07 -9.03
N ALA A 96 5.73 0.85 -8.32
CA ALA A 96 5.43 2.24 -7.99
C ALA A 96 5.31 3.11 -9.25
N ALA A 97 6.25 2.99 -10.18
CA ALA A 97 6.23 3.74 -11.44
C ALA A 97 4.98 3.45 -12.28
N ILE A 98 4.62 2.17 -12.43
CA ILE A 98 3.41 1.75 -13.16
C ILE A 98 2.16 2.29 -12.47
N GLY A 99 2.08 2.20 -11.14
CA GLY A 99 0.95 2.70 -10.36
C GLY A 99 0.73 4.20 -10.56
N VAL A 100 1.80 4.99 -10.48
CA VAL A 100 1.76 6.44 -10.72
C VAL A 100 1.36 6.76 -12.16
N ALA A 101 1.91 6.03 -13.14
CA ALA A 101 1.60 6.24 -14.55
C ALA A 101 0.12 5.97 -14.88
N VAL A 102 -0.44 4.87 -14.36
CA VAL A 102 -1.87 4.53 -14.55
C VAL A 102 -2.76 5.56 -13.87
N ALA A 103 -2.45 5.91 -12.61
CA ALA A 103 -3.22 6.89 -11.85
C ALA A 103 -3.25 8.26 -12.56
N GLY A 104 -2.09 8.76 -12.99
CA GLY A 104 -1.96 10.02 -13.73
C GLY A 104 -2.68 9.99 -15.08
N SER A 105 -2.57 8.88 -15.81
CA SER A 105 -3.24 8.73 -17.12
C SER A 105 -4.76 8.79 -17.00
N VAL A 106 -5.35 8.08 -16.02
CA VAL A 106 -6.81 8.10 -15.80
C VAL A 106 -7.27 9.47 -15.29
N LEU A 107 -6.50 10.10 -14.39
CA LEU A 107 -6.77 11.45 -13.91
C LEU A 107 -6.83 12.46 -15.06
N THR A 108 -5.80 12.49 -15.90
CA THR A 108 -5.71 13.40 -17.04
C THR A 108 -6.81 13.12 -18.07
N ALA A 109 -7.07 11.84 -18.39
CA ALA A 109 -8.15 11.48 -19.31
C ALA A 109 -9.52 11.97 -18.80
N GLY A 110 -9.81 11.78 -17.51
CA GLY A 110 -11.05 12.27 -16.90
C GLY A 110 -11.16 13.79 -16.83
N TYR A 111 -10.04 14.50 -16.64
CA TYR A 111 -9.98 15.96 -16.72
C TYR A 111 -10.31 16.46 -18.13
N VAL A 112 -9.60 15.96 -19.14
CA VAL A 112 -9.80 16.35 -20.56
C VAL A 112 -11.23 16.05 -21.01
N TYR A 113 -11.76 14.88 -20.64
CA TYR A 113 -13.14 14.49 -20.93
C TYR A 113 -14.17 15.50 -20.41
N ARG A 114 -13.92 16.12 -19.25
CA ARG A 114 -14.81 17.12 -18.66
C ARG A 114 -14.62 18.53 -19.19
N ILE A 115 -13.40 18.89 -19.60
CA ILE A 115 -13.08 20.21 -20.14
C ILE A 115 -13.55 20.36 -21.60
N GLN A 116 -13.45 19.29 -22.40
CA GLN A 116 -13.80 19.29 -23.83
C GLN A 116 -15.16 19.93 -24.18
N PRO A 117 -16.28 19.62 -23.48
CA PRO A 117 -17.57 20.24 -23.77
C PRO A 117 -17.69 21.70 -23.30
N VAL A 118 -16.84 22.17 -22.40
CA VAL A 118 -16.89 23.51 -21.81
C VAL A 118 -16.00 24.50 -22.56
N LEU A 119 -14.99 24.02 -23.28
CA LEU A 119 -14.10 24.83 -24.13
C LEU A 119 -14.82 25.88 -25.02
N PRO A 120 -15.96 25.59 -25.68
CA PRO A 120 -16.65 26.58 -26.51
C PRO A 120 -17.24 27.78 -25.72
N THR A 121 -17.47 27.62 -24.41
CA THR A 121 -18.08 28.68 -23.58
C THR A 121 -17.06 29.61 -22.93
N VAL A 122 -15.77 29.32 -23.10
CA VAL A 122 -14.65 30.09 -22.52
C VAL A 122 -14.00 30.95 -23.60
N PRO A 123 -13.34 32.08 -23.26
CA PRO A 123 -12.65 32.90 -24.24
C PRO A 123 -11.51 32.14 -24.93
N SER A 124 -11.34 32.34 -26.24
CA SER A 124 -10.31 31.66 -27.05
C SER A 124 -8.89 31.67 -26.48
N PRO A 125 -8.39 32.76 -25.85
CA PRO A 125 -7.05 32.76 -25.24
C PRO A 125 -6.89 31.75 -24.09
N ALA A 126 -7.98 31.36 -23.44
CA ALA A 126 -7.98 30.42 -22.33
C ALA A 126 -8.16 28.95 -22.77
N HIS A 127 -8.45 28.69 -24.06
CA HIS A 127 -8.72 27.34 -24.55
C HIS A 127 -7.54 26.40 -24.34
N GLN A 128 -6.36 26.80 -24.84
CA GLN A 128 -5.17 25.96 -24.83
C GLN A 128 -4.64 25.70 -23.40
N PRO A 129 -4.52 26.71 -22.51
CA PRO A 129 -4.17 26.48 -21.10
C PRO A 129 -5.18 25.59 -20.36
N LEU A 130 -6.48 25.74 -20.64
CA LEU A 130 -7.52 24.96 -19.98
C LEU A 130 -7.49 23.49 -20.42
N SER A 131 -7.20 23.20 -21.69
CA SER A 131 -7.08 21.83 -22.20
C SER A 131 -5.79 21.13 -21.79
N ASP A 132 -4.70 21.87 -21.62
CA ASP A 132 -3.36 21.32 -21.36
C ASP A 132 -3.24 20.73 -19.96
N SER A 133 -3.59 21.52 -18.93
CA SER A 133 -3.46 21.09 -17.54
C SER A 133 -4.25 21.97 -16.59
N LEU A 134 -4.57 21.41 -15.41
CA LEU A 134 -5.12 22.19 -14.30
C LEU A 134 -4.21 23.34 -13.88
N ALA A 135 -2.89 23.13 -13.86
CA ALA A 135 -1.92 24.15 -13.44
C ALA A 135 -1.97 25.37 -14.37
N ALA A 136 -1.97 25.13 -15.69
CA ALA A 136 -2.11 26.19 -16.70
C ALA A 136 -3.48 26.87 -16.61
N ALA A 137 -4.55 26.11 -16.39
CA ALA A 137 -5.89 26.65 -16.18
C ALA A 137 -5.97 27.61 -14.96
N LEU A 138 -5.38 27.19 -13.83
CA LEU A 138 -5.37 28.00 -12.61
C LEU A 138 -4.48 29.23 -12.77
N GLN A 139 -3.36 29.14 -13.49
CA GLN A 139 -2.49 30.29 -13.75
C GLN A 139 -3.19 31.36 -14.61
N VAL A 140 -4.04 30.96 -15.55
CA VAL A 140 -4.89 31.90 -16.29
C VAL A 140 -5.96 32.51 -15.37
N ALA A 141 -6.52 31.72 -14.46
CA ALA A 141 -7.51 32.18 -13.49
C ALA A 141 -6.93 33.08 -12.38
N GLU A 142 -5.62 33.15 -12.21
CA GLU A 142 -4.98 34.12 -11.31
C GLU A 142 -4.89 35.53 -11.92
N GLN A 143 -5.08 35.66 -13.24
CA GLN A 143 -5.09 36.97 -13.89
C GLN A 143 -6.42 37.69 -13.64
N PRO A 144 -6.39 38.99 -13.29
CA PRO A 144 -7.61 39.76 -13.03
C PRO A 144 -8.54 39.76 -14.26
N GLY A 145 -9.74 39.23 -14.10
CA GLY A 145 -10.75 39.20 -15.17
C GLY A 145 -12.13 38.77 -14.69
N PRO A 146 -13.21 39.17 -15.37
CA PRO A 146 -14.58 38.88 -14.96
C PRO A 146 -14.94 37.37 -14.94
N CYS A 147 -14.16 36.53 -15.63
CA CYS A 147 -14.37 35.09 -15.70
C CYS A 147 -13.34 34.25 -14.92
N ALA A 148 -12.43 34.88 -14.20
CA ALA A 148 -11.31 34.22 -13.53
C ALA A 148 -11.77 33.15 -12.52
N GLN A 149 -12.68 33.52 -11.60
CA GLN A 149 -13.26 32.59 -10.62
C GLN A 149 -13.97 31.40 -11.30
N HIS A 150 -14.79 31.70 -12.30
CA HIS A 150 -15.59 30.70 -13.00
C HIS A 150 -14.71 29.67 -13.72
N LEU A 151 -13.59 30.12 -14.31
CA LEU A 151 -12.61 29.26 -14.94
C LEU A 151 -11.92 28.33 -13.93
N ALA A 152 -11.55 28.87 -12.76
CA ALA A 152 -10.97 28.06 -11.69
C ALA A 152 -11.95 27.00 -11.19
N ASP A 153 -13.23 27.33 -11.04
CA ASP A 153 -14.26 26.40 -10.58
C ASP A 153 -14.45 25.25 -11.58
N ILE A 154 -14.57 25.56 -12.87
CA ILE A 154 -14.66 24.55 -13.95
C ILE A 154 -13.45 23.60 -13.91
N ALA A 155 -12.24 24.16 -13.79
CA ALA A 155 -11.02 23.36 -13.76
C ALA A 155 -10.93 22.48 -12.50
N ARG A 156 -11.36 23.00 -11.35
CA ARG A 156 -11.44 22.26 -10.07
C ARG A 156 -12.48 21.14 -10.10
N GLU A 157 -13.62 21.36 -10.75
CA GLU A 157 -14.62 20.32 -10.96
C GLU A 157 -14.12 19.22 -11.90
N ALA A 158 -13.46 19.61 -12.99
CA ALA A 158 -12.88 18.67 -13.94
C ALA A 158 -11.80 17.78 -13.30
N ILE A 159 -10.91 18.35 -12.47
CA ILE A 159 -9.90 17.54 -11.77
C ILE A 159 -10.54 16.63 -10.71
N ALA A 160 -11.57 17.09 -10.00
CA ALA A 160 -12.30 16.27 -9.04
C ALA A 160 -12.98 15.07 -9.73
N HIS A 161 -13.45 15.26 -10.96
CA HIS A 161 -13.97 14.17 -11.79
C HIS A 161 -12.86 13.18 -12.19
N GLY A 162 -11.74 13.66 -12.71
CA GLY A 162 -10.59 12.82 -13.05
C GLY A 162 -10.09 12.01 -11.85
N LYS A 163 -10.02 12.63 -10.67
CA LYS A 163 -9.65 11.97 -9.40
C LYS A 163 -10.61 10.84 -9.06
N SER A 164 -11.91 11.07 -9.23
CA SER A 164 -12.94 10.06 -8.97
C SER A 164 -12.83 8.87 -9.93
N GLN A 165 -12.51 9.12 -11.21
CA GLN A 165 -12.25 8.06 -12.19
C GLN A 165 -10.97 7.28 -11.87
N ALA A 166 -9.89 7.96 -11.50
CA ALA A 166 -8.63 7.32 -11.09
C ALA A 166 -8.84 6.42 -9.87
N ALA A 167 -9.61 6.88 -8.88
CA ALA A 167 -9.97 6.06 -7.72
C ALA A 167 -10.77 4.80 -8.10
N LEU A 168 -11.69 4.89 -9.06
CA LEU A 168 -12.42 3.73 -9.59
C LEU A 168 -11.52 2.76 -10.35
N ALA A 169 -10.48 3.24 -11.04
CA ALA A 169 -9.53 2.38 -11.74
C ALA A 169 -8.57 1.67 -10.77
N LEU A 170 -8.14 2.34 -9.71
CA LEU A 170 -7.19 1.80 -8.72
C LEU A 170 -7.84 0.88 -7.67
N SER A 171 -9.12 1.08 -7.39
CA SER A 171 -9.90 0.24 -6.47
C SER A 171 -9.90 -1.26 -6.85
N PRO A 172 -10.24 -1.69 -8.08
CA PRO A 172 -10.22 -3.10 -8.46
C PRO A 172 -8.81 -3.67 -8.46
N ILE A 173 -7.79 -2.88 -8.82
CA ILE A 173 -6.38 -3.31 -8.74
C ILE A 173 -6.03 -3.69 -7.30
N THR A 174 -6.36 -2.82 -6.35
CA THR A 174 -6.14 -3.07 -4.91
C THR A 174 -6.95 -4.28 -4.41
N ALA A 175 -8.21 -4.41 -4.85
CA ALA A 175 -9.07 -5.53 -4.48
C ALA A 175 -8.55 -6.88 -4.99
N VAL A 176 -8.09 -6.93 -6.25
CA VAL A 176 -7.48 -8.13 -6.85
C VAL A 176 -6.21 -8.52 -6.11
N SER A 177 -5.33 -7.56 -5.80
CA SER A 177 -4.15 -7.82 -4.97
C SER A 177 -4.52 -8.40 -3.61
N ALA A 178 -5.58 -7.89 -2.98
CA ALA A 178 -6.11 -8.43 -1.71
C ALA A 178 -6.52 -9.90 -1.83
N VAL A 179 -7.29 -10.22 -2.87
CA VAL A 179 -7.79 -11.58 -3.11
C VAL A 179 -6.64 -12.54 -3.38
N ILE A 180 -5.65 -12.13 -4.18
CA ILE A 180 -4.45 -12.93 -4.45
C ILE A 180 -3.69 -13.21 -3.15
N LEU A 181 -3.40 -12.18 -2.35
CA LEU A 181 -2.68 -12.39 -1.08
C LEU A 181 -3.45 -13.34 -0.15
N ASP A 182 -4.77 -13.22 -0.09
CA ASP A 182 -5.63 -14.03 0.77
C ASP A 182 -5.71 -15.49 0.29
N THR A 183 -5.81 -15.75 -1.02
CA THR A 183 -5.82 -17.12 -1.56
C THR A 183 -4.46 -17.80 -1.42
N TRP A 184 -3.36 -17.07 -1.66
CA TRP A 184 -2.01 -17.62 -1.54
C TRP A 184 -1.58 -17.84 -0.09
N ALA A 185 -2.00 -16.98 0.85
CA ALA A 185 -1.74 -17.17 2.27
C ALA A 185 -2.47 -18.38 2.86
N ARG A 186 -3.68 -18.70 2.35
CA ARG A 186 -4.44 -19.89 2.77
C ARG A 186 -3.78 -21.22 2.38
N GLY A 187 -2.95 -21.24 1.34
CA GLY A 187 -2.31 -22.46 0.82
C GLY A 187 -1.03 -22.88 1.53
N ARG A 188 -0.47 -22.06 2.45
CA ARG A 188 0.79 -22.37 3.12
C ARG A 188 0.56 -23.07 4.47
N PRO A 189 0.96 -24.35 4.65
CA PRO A 189 0.93 -24.97 5.96
C PRO A 189 1.86 -24.19 6.89
N SER A 190 1.35 -23.81 8.07
CA SER A 190 2.04 -22.99 9.06
C SER A 190 3.42 -23.56 9.40
N THR A 191 4.48 -22.89 8.93
CA THR A 191 5.90 -23.19 9.20
C THR A 191 6.17 -23.34 10.70
N THR A 192 5.40 -22.64 11.54
CA THR A 192 5.42 -22.72 13.01
C THR A 192 5.17 -24.14 13.54
N ALA A 193 4.34 -24.95 12.87
CA ALA A 193 4.09 -26.33 13.30
C ALA A 193 5.31 -27.23 13.03
N ARG A 194 5.98 -27.05 11.89
CA ARG A 194 7.17 -27.83 11.51
C ARG A 194 8.38 -27.50 12.38
N GLN A 195 8.52 -26.24 12.79
CA GLN A 195 9.61 -25.79 13.64
C GLN A 195 9.42 -26.21 15.11
N ARG A 196 8.17 -26.19 15.62
CA ARG A 196 7.86 -26.73 16.96
C ARG A 196 8.10 -28.24 17.06
N LEU A 197 7.69 -28.99 16.03
CA LEU A 197 7.97 -30.43 15.95
C LEU A 197 9.48 -30.72 15.94
N GLY A 198 10.27 -29.94 15.20
CA GLY A 198 11.72 -30.07 15.15
C GLY A 198 12.42 -29.76 16.48
N VAL A 199 11.93 -28.76 17.22
CA VAL A 199 12.46 -28.40 18.55
C VAL A 199 12.10 -29.49 19.57
N GLU A 200 10.86 -29.97 19.61
CA GLU A 200 10.45 -31.05 20.52
C GLU A 200 11.23 -32.35 20.27
N THR A 201 11.46 -32.72 19.01
CA THR A 201 12.26 -33.92 18.68
C THR A 201 13.72 -33.77 19.11
N ASN A 202 14.31 -32.58 18.93
CA ASN A 202 15.70 -32.32 19.30
C ASN A 202 15.88 -32.29 20.84
N THR A 203 14.95 -31.67 21.56
CA THR A 203 14.97 -31.68 23.03
C THR A 203 14.81 -33.09 23.60
N ARG A 204 13.96 -33.94 23.00
CA ARG A 204 13.80 -35.34 23.44
C ARG A 204 15.08 -36.16 23.26
N SER A 205 15.74 -36.09 22.10
CA SER A 205 16.94 -36.88 21.86
C SER A 205 18.12 -36.47 22.77
N HIS A 206 18.20 -35.19 23.16
CA HIS A 206 19.19 -34.72 24.12
C HIS A 206 18.93 -35.24 25.54
N ILE A 207 17.66 -35.39 25.95
CA ILE A 207 17.29 -35.93 27.27
C ILE A 207 17.56 -37.44 27.31
N ASP A 208 17.22 -38.18 26.25
CA ASP A 208 17.43 -39.63 26.17
C ASP A 208 18.94 -39.97 26.18
N THR A 209 19.75 -39.22 25.42
CA THR A 209 21.22 -39.33 25.44
C THR A 209 21.81 -39.05 26.84
N PHE A 210 21.23 -38.10 27.59
CA PHE A 210 21.68 -37.78 28.95
C PHE A 210 21.30 -38.88 29.95
N ALA A 211 20.10 -39.46 29.81
CA ALA A 211 19.62 -40.55 30.64
C ALA A 211 20.45 -41.83 30.44
N GLU A 212 20.86 -42.18 29.21
CA GLU A 212 21.73 -43.33 28.95
C GLU A 212 23.12 -43.17 29.59
N SER A 213 23.66 -41.94 29.62
CA SER A 213 24.98 -41.65 30.20
C SER A 213 25.04 -41.71 31.73
N THR A 214 23.89 -41.66 32.42
CA THR A 214 23.81 -41.71 33.90
C THR A 214 23.53 -43.10 34.45
N THR A 215 23.20 -44.07 33.58
CA THR A 215 22.93 -45.47 33.94
C THR A 215 24.09 -46.45 33.66
N SER A 216 25.23 -45.96 33.15
CA SER A 216 26.51 -46.71 33.06
C SER A 216 27.49 -46.23 34.12
#